data_AF-A0A947AID8-F1
#
_entry.id   AF-A0A947AID8-F1
#
_cell.length_a   1.000
_cell.length_b   1.000
_cell.length_c   1.000
_cell.angle_alpha   90.00
_cell.angle_beta   90.00
_cell.angle_gamma   90.00
#
_symmetry.space_group_name_H-M   'P 1'
#
loop_
_entity.id
_entity.type
_entity.pdbx_description
1 polymer ?
#
loop_
_entity_poly.entity_id
_entity_poly.type
_entity_poly.pdbx_seq_one_letter_code
_entity_poly.pdbx_strand_id
1 'polypeptide(L)'
;YGLSEIYHEKIKESDLIGNPGCYPTSVLLPLIPILKSNLINFNTIIVDSKSGVSGAGRSPSLITHFCETNESFKAYKVATHRHNPEMEEILSFESEQDVRITFVPHLVPMTRGMLTTIYADLLKGIGYEDIKNCLNSFYTDKPFIRICPKGKFPDTLHVRGTNYCDIGFTLDLPNQRLILVSAIDNLVKGAAGQAVQNMNIMFGLDETKGLMNVPFPV
;
A
#
# COMPACT_ATOMS: atom_id res chain seq x y z
N TYR A 1 -0.31 15.07 4.74
CA TYR A 1 0.14 13.78 4.19
C TYR A 1 -0.77 13.41 3.02
N GLY A 2 -0.22 13.27 1.81
CA GLY A 2 -0.98 13.18 0.55
C GLY A 2 -1.49 11.77 0.22
N LEU A 3 -2.14 11.08 1.15
CA LEU A 3 -2.79 9.81 0.85
C LEU A 3 -4.26 10.07 0.49
N SER A 4 -4.52 10.19 -0.81
CA SER A 4 -5.74 10.79 -1.37
C SER A 4 -7.03 10.16 -0.85
N GLU A 5 -7.08 8.84 -0.72
CA GLU A 5 -8.25 8.12 -0.25
C GLU A 5 -8.61 8.42 1.20
N ILE A 6 -7.62 8.75 2.03
CA ILE A 6 -7.76 8.96 3.47
C ILE A 6 -7.97 10.44 3.81
N TYR A 7 -7.26 11.32 3.12
CA TYR A 7 -7.16 12.74 3.48
C TYR A 7 -7.74 13.69 2.44
N HIS A 8 -8.66 13.23 1.58
CA HIS A 8 -9.25 14.01 0.48
C HIS A 8 -9.60 15.46 0.86
N GLU A 9 -10.41 15.66 1.90
CA GLU A 9 -10.81 17.02 2.32
C GLU A 9 -9.63 17.88 2.79
N LYS A 10 -8.69 17.30 3.56
CA LYS A 10 -7.49 18.03 3.99
C LYS A 10 -6.59 18.40 2.81
N ILE A 11 -6.46 17.50 1.83
CA ILE A 11 -5.68 17.69 0.61
C ILE A 11 -6.26 18.85 -0.20
N LYS A 12 -7.58 18.92 -0.33
CA LYS A 12 -8.30 19.97 -1.07
C LYS A 12 -8.01 21.37 -0.51
N GLU A 13 -7.82 21.49 0.81
CA GLU A 13 -7.54 22.76 1.49
C GLU A 13 -6.05 23.05 1.68
N SER A 14 -5.15 22.16 1.23
CA SER A 14 -3.72 22.28 1.45
C SER A 14 -3.01 23.05 0.33
N ASP A 15 -2.07 23.93 0.69
CA ASP A 15 -1.15 24.56 -0.26
C ASP A 15 0.13 23.73 -0.50
N LEU A 16 0.47 22.84 0.44
CA LEU A 16 1.67 22.01 0.39
C LEU A 16 1.34 20.59 0.85
N ILE A 17 1.71 19.61 0.02
CA ILE A 17 1.45 18.20 0.28
C ILE A 17 2.77 17.42 0.27
N GLY A 18 3.08 16.77 1.39
CA GLY A 18 4.05 15.68 1.41
C GLY A 18 3.41 14.42 0.81
N ASN A 19 3.81 14.06 -0.41
CA ASN A 19 3.32 12.86 -1.08
C ASN A 19 3.90 11.60 -0.39
N PRO A 20 3.09 10.57 -0.10
CA PRO A 20 3.53 9.35 0.58
C PRO A 20 4.66 8.62 -0.13
N GLY A 21 5.42 7.83 0.64
CA GLY A 21 6.29 6.81 0.08
C GLY A 21 5.51 5.67 -0.58
N CYS A 22 6.17 4.93 -1.48
CA CYS A 22 5.55 3.81 -2.20
C CYS A 22 5.12 2.66 -1.29
N TYR A 23 6.00 2.17 -0.39
CA TYR A 23 5.64 1.16 0.61
C TYR A 23 4.56 1.65 1.59
N PRO A 24 4.68 2.86 2.18
CA PRO A 24 3.59 3.44 2.97
C PRO A 24 2.26 3.40 2.24
N THR A 25 2.20 3.75 0.96
CA THR A 25 0.95 3.68 0.20
C THR A 25 0.37 2.27 0.14
N SER A 26 1.18 1.25 -0.19
CA SER A 26 0.68 -0.14 -0.25
C SER A 26 0.31 -0.71 1.12
N VAL A 27 0.89 -0.20 2.21
CA VAL A 27 0.63 -0.66 3.58
C VAL A 27 -0.56 0.02 4.20
N LEU A 28 -0.61 1.35 4.11
CA LEU A 28 -1.58 2.19 4.80
C LEU A 28 -2.99 2.00 4.22
N LEU A 29 -3.12 1.88 2.90
CA LEU A 29 -4.41 1.68 2.25
C LEU A 29 -5.16 0.44 2.80
N PRO A 30 -4.63 -0.78 2.77
CA PRO A 30 -5.36 -1.92 3.34
C PRO A 30 -5.48 -1.88 4.87
N LEU A 31 -4.57 -1.21 5.58
CA LEU A 31 -4.47 -1.35 7.05
C LEU A 31 -5.24 -0.27 7.84
N ILE A 32 -5.27 0.98 7.38
CA ILE A 32 -5.98 2.09 8.07
C ILE A 32 -7.45 1.76 8.35
N PRO A 33 -8.25 1.24 7.39
CA PRO A 33 -9.66 0.91 7.66
C PRO A 33 -9.84 -0.13 8.77
N ILE A 34 -8.95 -1.13 8.77
CA ILE A 34 -8.96 -2.25 9.72
C ILE A 34 -8.59 -1.78 11.12
N LEU A 35 -7.60 -0.89 11.24
CA LEU A 35 -7.23 -0.26 12.50
C LEU A 35 -8.33 0.64 13.04
N LYS A 36 -8.89 1.52 12.22
CA LYS A 36 -10.00 2.42 12.61
C LYS A 36 -11.22 1.67 13.10
N SER A 37 -11.44 0.47 12.58
CA SER A 37 -12.56 -0.41 12.98
C SER A 37 -12.21 -1.34 14.15
N ASN A 38 -11.00 -1.24 14.71
CA ASN A 38 -10.51 -2.02 15.84
C ASN A 38 -10.70 -3.54 15.65
N LEU A 39 -10.27 -4.08 14.50
CA LEU A 39 -10.51 -5.48 14.12
C LEU A 39 -9.31 -6.41 14.39
N ILE A 40 -8.14 -5.85 14.69
CA ILE A 40 -6.88 -6.57 14.87
C ILE A 40 -6.15 -6.09 16.12
N ASN A 41 -5.19 -6.88 16.61
CA ASN A 41 -4.24 -6.45 17.63
C ASN A 41 -3.12 -5.61 16.97
N PHE A 42 -2.96 -4.37 17.43
CA PHE A 42 -2.06 -3.41 16.78
C PHE A 42 -0.57 -3.72 17.02
N ASN A 43 -0.26 -4.52 18.04
CA ASN A 43 1.12 -4.89 18.39
C ASN A 43 1.67 -6.09 17.60
N THR A 44 0.86 -6.69 16.73
CA THR A 44 1.21 -7.93 16.03
C THR A 44 1.36 -7.74 14.52
N ILE A 45 1.43 -6.48 14.08
CA ILE A 45 1.49 -6.12 12.67
C ILE A 45 2.89 -6.45 12.11
N ILE A 46 2.91 -7.34 11.12
CA ILE A 46 4.09 -7.68 10.33
C ILE A 46 3.80 -7.34 8.87
N VAL A 47 4.71 -6.59 8.25
CA VAL A 47 4.63 -6.14 6.87
C VAL A 47 5.80 -6.70 6.08
N ASP A 48 5.51 -7.63 5.18
CA ASP A 48 6.47 -8.20 4.25
C ASP A 48 6.17 -7.68 2.84
N SER A 49 7.02 -6.76 2.35
CA SER A 49 6.79 -6.09 1.07
C SER A 49 7.85 -6.42 0.04
N LYS A 50 7.43 -6.47 -1.22
CA LYS A 50 8.23 -6.87 -2.38
C LYS A 50 8.15 -5.75 -3.40
N SER A 51 9.27 -5.25 -3.90
CA SER A 51 9.31 -4.17 -4.88
C SER A 51 10.20 -4.52 -6.07
N GLY A 52 9.77 -4.07 -7.25
CA GLY A 52 10.65 -4.00 -8.41
C GLY A 52 11.79 -3.00 -8.21
N VAL A 53 12.83 -3.14 -9.03
CA VAL A 53 14.12 -2.43 -8.92
C VAL A 53 13.98 -0.92 -9.10
N SER A 54 12.96 -0.47 -9.84
CA SER A 54 12.74 0.97 -10.08
C SER A 54 12.52 1.79 -8.82
N GLY A 55 12.13 1.17 -7.69
CA GLY A 55 12.05 1.83 -6.39
C GLY A 55 13.40 2.35 -5.86
N ALA A 56 14.52 1.80 -6.34
CA ALA A 56 15.87 2.27 -6.01
C ALA A 56 16.28 3.53 -6.80
N GLY A 57 15.51 3.94 -7.82
CA GLY A 57 15.80 5.08 -8.67
C GLY A 57 16.67 4.73 -9.88
N ARG A 58 17.05 5.77 -10.65
CA ARG A 58 17.82 5.65 -11.89
C ARG A 58 19.33 5.50 -11.65
N SER A 59 19.85 6.05 -10.54
CA SER A 59 21.28 6.12 -10.29
C SER A 59 21.89 4.72 -10.14
N PRO A 60 23.03 4.44 -10.80
CA PRO A 60 23.67 3.13 -10.70
C PRO A 60 24.24 2.90 -9.31
N SER A 61 24.12 1.67 -8.83
CA SER A 61 24.70 1.15 -7.59
C SER A 61 24.90 -0.35 -7.74
N LEU A 62 25.64 -0.99 -6.83
CA LEU A 62 25.80 -2.44 -6.85
C LEU A 62 24.45 -3.15 -6.82
N ILE A 63 23.50 -2.67 -6.00
CA ILE A 63 22.17 -3.29 -5.87
C ILE A 63 21.25 -3.07 -7.08
N THR A 64 21.58 -2.16 -7.99
CA THR A 64 20.81 -1.92 -9.24
C THR A 64 21.54 -2.42 -10.48
N HIS A 65 22.76 -2.95 -10.33
CA HIS A 65 23.47 -3.56 -11.44
C HIS A 65 22.71 -4.80 -11.90
N PHE A 66 22.48 -4.95 -13.22
CA PHE A 66 21.63 -6.02 -13.75
C PHE A 66 22.09 -7.40 -13.28
N CYS A 67 23.38 -7.72 -13.42
CA CYS A 67 23.94 -9.00 -12.97
C CYS A 67 23.84 -9.25 -11.46
N GLU A 68 23.69 -8.21 -10.63
CA GLU A 68 23.54 -8.33 -9.16
C GLU A 68 22.08 -8.49 -8.71
N THR A 69 21.15 -8.26 -9.65
CA THR A 69 19.72 -8.17 -9.35
C THR A 69 18.92 -9.23 -10.07
N ASN A 70 19.25 -9.50 -11.34
CA ASN A 70 18.60 -10.51 -12.16
C ASN A 70 18.73 -11.90 -11.53
N GLU A 71 17.68 -12.72 -11.61
CA GLU A 71 17.61 -14.05 -10.98
C GLU A 71 17.81 -14.07 -9.45
N SER A 72 17.70 -12.93 -8.76
CA SER A 72 17.87 -12.82 -7.31
C SER A 72 16.67 -12.19 -6.62
N PHE A 73 16.27 -12.76 -5.48
CA PHE A 73 15.27 -12.21 -4.56
C PHE A 73 15.91 -12.05 -3.18
N LYS A 74 15.98 -10.82 -2.67
CA LYS A 74 16.73 -10.52 -1.43
C LYS A 74 16.05 -9.48 -0.55
N ALA A 75 16.06 -9.72 0.75
CA ALA A 75 15.69 -8.74 1.76
C ALA A 75 16.74 -7.62 1.83
N TYR A 76 16.31 -6.40 2.18
CA TYR A 76 17.21 -5.29 2.40
C TYR A 76 16.68 -4.37 3.50
N LYS A 77 17.56 -3.61 4.18
CA LYS A 77 17.16 -2.65 5.24
C LYS A 77 16.14 -3.23 6.24
N VAL A 78 16.35 -4.49 6.61
CA VAL A 78 15.48 -5.24 7.51
C VAL A 78 15.36 -4.50 8.83
N ALA A 79 14.12 -4.26 9.30
CA ALA A 79 13.80 -3.55 10.54
C ALA A 79 14.38 -2.12 10.68
N THR A 80 14.96 -1.55 9.62
CA THR A 80 15.69 -0.26 9.67
C THR A 80 15.35 0.63 8.46
N HIS A 81 14.28 0.31 7.73
CA HIS A 81 13.88 1.08 6.57
C HIS A 81 13.31 2.45 6.96
N ARG A 82 13.66 3.50 6.21
CA ARG A 82 13.20 4.87 6.44
C ARG A 82 11.68 5.09 6.38
N HIS A 83 10.94 4.14 5.82
CA HIS A 83 9.48 4.21 5.73
C HIS A 83 8.80 3.63 6.99
N ASN A 84 9.52 2.94 7.88
CA ASN A 84 8.97 2.51 9.16
C ASN A 84 8.37 3.66 9.96
N PRO A 85 9.13 4.74 10.27
CA PRO A 85 8.57 5.84 11.07
C PRO A 85 7.37 6.51 10.38
N GLU A 86 7.38 6.66 9.05
CA GLU A 86 6.24 7.20 8.30
C GLU A 86 4.98 6.33 8.48
N MET A 87 5.11 5.01 8.35
CA MET A 87 3.98 4.10 8.52
C MET A 87 3.49 4.08 9.98
N GLU A 88 4.39 3.96 10.95
CA GLU A 88 4.04 3.94 12.37
C GLU A 88 3.37 5.25 12.81
N GLU A 89 3.86 6.40 12.36
CA GLU A 89 3.26 7.71 12.67
C GLU A 89 1.82 7.80 12.16
N ILE A 90 1.58 7.45 10.89
CA ILE A 90 0.23 7.53 10.31
C ILE A 90 -0.71 6.49 10.92
N LEU A 91 -0.25 5.25 11.13
CA LEU A 91 -1.07 4.21 11.77
C LEU A 91 -1.41 4.60 13.21
N SER A 92 -0.46 5.17 13.94
CA SER A 92 -0.70 5.63 15.32
C SER A 92 -1.68 6.79 15.37
N PHE A 93 -1.51 7.76 14.47
CA PHE A 93 -2.43 8.89 14.34
C PHE A 93 -3.86 8.45 14.01
N GLU A 94 -4.03 7.54 13.06
CA GLU A 94 -5.36 7.10 12.60
C GLU A 94 -6.06 6.14 13.57
N SER A 95 -5.32 5.48 14.45
CA SER A 95 -5.84 4.53 15.45
C SER A 95 -5.95 5.11 16.86
N GLU A 96 -5.42 6.32 17.09
CA GLU A 96 -5.31 6.97 18.40
C GLU A 96 -4.57 6.11 19.45
N GLN A 97 -3.68 5.22 19.00
CA GLN A 97 -2.87 4.31 19.84
C GLN A 97 -1.43 4.25 19.31
N ASP A 98 -0.44 3.92 20.15
CA ASP A 98 0.92 3.68 19.66
C ASP A 98 0.95 2.38 18.85
N VAL A 99 1.25 2.49 17.55
CA VAL A 99 1.33 1.35 16.63
C VAL A 99 2.79 1.13 16.24
N ARG A 100 3.27 -0.10 16.45
CA ARG A 100 4.59 -0.55 16.00
C ARG A 100 4.45 -1.67 14.99
N ILE A 101 5.29 -1.64 13.95
CA ILE A 101 5.27 -2.66 12.91
C ILE A 101 6.63 -3.30 12.70
N THR A 102 6.64 -4.60 12.42
CA THR A 102 7.82 -5.23 11.81
C THR A 102 7.74 -5.05 10.31
N PHE A 103 8.72 -4.39 9.70
CA PHE A 103 8.76 -4.19 8.25
C PHE A 103 10.01 -4.80 7.63
N VAL A 104 9.79 -5.62 6.59
CA VAL A 104 10.84 -6.26 5.80
C VAL A 104 10.56 -6.02 4.32
N PRO A 105 11.35 -5.15 3.66
CA PRO A 105 11.27 -4.99 2.21
C PRO A 105 12.21 -5.97 1.50
N HIS A 106 11.75 -6.46 0.36
CA HIS A 106 12.44 -7.35 -0.54
C HIS A 106 12.57 -6.72 -1.93
N LEU A 107 13.73 -6.89 -2.54
CA LEU A 107 14.00 -6.53 -3.93
C LEU A 107 13.69 -7.75 -4.81
N VAL A 108 12.86 -7.55 -5.82
CA VAL A 108 12.41 -8.57 -6.79
C VAL A 108 13.05 -8.29 -8.16
N PRO A 109 13.42 -9.31 -8.96
CA PRO A 109 14.04 -9.13 -10.27
C PRO A 109 12.99 -8.76 -11.34
N MET A 110 12.26 -7.67 -11.11
CA MET A 110 11.29 -7.07 -12.02
C MET A 110 11.45 -5.54 -12.00
N THR A 111 11.09 -4.85 -13.08
CA THR A 111 11.30 -3.39 -13.14
C THR A 111 10.33 -2.62 -12.25
N ARG A 112 9.03 -2.90 -12.35
CA ARG A 112 7.93 -2.18 -11.69
C ARG A 112 7.04 -3.15 -10.93
N GLY A 113 6.28 -2.60 -9.99
CA GLY A 113 5.31 -3.32 -9.18
C GLY A 113 5.75 -3.39 -7.73
N MET A 114 4.76 -3.40 -6.86
CA MET A 114 4.95 -3.58 -5.43
C MET A 114 3.82 -4.43 -4.88
N LEU A 115 4.17 -5.46 -4.13
CA LEU A 115 3.22 -6.32 -3.43
C LEU A 115 3.55 -6.31 -1.94
N THR A 116 2.56 -6.00 -1.12
CA THR A 116 2.69 -5.99 0.33
C THR A 116 1.80 -7.08 0.90
N THR A 117 2.38 -7.94 1.74
CA THR A 117 1.63 -8.89 2.56
C THR A 117 1.69 -8.41 4.01
N ILE A 118 0.54 -8.20 4.62
CA ILE A 118 0.40 -7.73 6.00
C ILE A 118 -0.24 -8.84 6.81
N TYR A 119 0.37 -9.13 7.95
CA TYR A 119 -0.11 -10.09 8.93
C TYR A 119 -0.45 -9.33 10.20
N ALA A 120 -1.60 -9.63 10.79
CA ALA A 120 -1.96 -9.14 12.11
C ALA A 120 -2.89 -10.14 12.79
N ASP A 121 -2.78 -10.27 14.10
CA ASP A 121 -3.67 -11.15 14.86
C ASP A 121 -5.07 -10.51 14.94
N LEU A 122 -6.10 -11.30 14.69
CA LEU A 122 -7.49 -10.89 14.80
C LEU A 122 -7.88 -10.70 16.26
N LEU A 123 -8.76 -9.74 16.53
CA LEU A 123 -9.46 -9.74 17.81
C LEU A 123 -10.47 -10.88 17.88
N LYS A 124 -10.81 -11.30 19.10
CA LYS A 124 -11.72 -12.41 19.34
C LYS A 124 -13.10 -12.13 18.72
N GLY A 125 -13.61 -13.07 17.94
CA GLY A 125 -14.95 -13.01 17.34
C GLY A 125 -15.01 -12.31 15.97
N ILE A 126 -13.89 -11.74 15.49
CA ILE A 126 -13.83 -11.14 14.16
C ILE A 126 -13.76 -12.24 13.09
N GLY A 127 -14.70 -12.17 12.15
CA GLY A 127 -14.84 -13.08 11.02
C GLY A 127 -14.58 -12.43 9.66
N TYR A 128 -14.73 -13.24 8.61
CA TYR A 128 -14.41 -12.82 7.24
C TYR A 128 -15.29 -11.66 6.75
N GLU A 129 -16.59 -11.70 7.06
CA GLU A 129 -17.53 -10.66 6.61
C GLU A 129 -17.28 -9.33 7.33
N ASP A 130 -16.75 -9.31 8.56
CA ASP A 130 -16.38 -8.07 9.27
C ASP A 130 -15.28 -7.31 8.51
N ILE A 131 -14.22 -8.02 8.12
CA ILE A 131 -13.11 -7.45 7.33
C ILE A 131 -13.61 -7.00 5.95
N LYS A 132 -14.43 -7.83 5.29
CA LYS A 132 -14.98 -7.51 3.96
C LYS A 132 -15.86 -6.26 3.99
N ASN A 133 -16.78 -6.18 4.95
CA ASN A 133 -17.69 -5.06 5.09
C ASN A 133 -16.93 -3.79 5.47
N CYS A 134 -15.92 -3.90 6.33
CA CYS A 134 -15.02 -2.80 6.65
C CYS A 134 -14.34 -2.22 5.40
N LEU A 135 -13.66 -3.05 4.61
CA LEU A 135 -12.95 -2.60 3.42
C LEU A 135 -13.90 -2.03 2.36
N ASN A 136 -14.99 -2.74 2.07
CA ASN A 136 -15.96 -2.29 1.06
C ASN A 136 -16.61 -0.96 1.45
N SER A 137 -17.06 -0.83 2.71
CA SER A 137 -17.71 0.41 3.16
C SER A 137 -16.74 1.58 3.13
N PHE A 138 -15.52 1.37 3.63
CA PHE A 138 -14.50 2.42 3.69
C PHE A 138 -14.07 2.91 2.30
N TYR A 139 -13.94 1.99 1.34
CA TYR A 139 -13.51 2.30 -0.02
C TYR A 139 -14.65 2.47 -1.03
N THR A 140 -15.89 2.64 -0.53
CA THR A 140 -17.01 3.04 -1.37
C THR A 140 -16.66 4.35 -2.09
N ASP A 141 -16.90 4.40 -3.39
CA ASP A 141 -16.64 5.55 -4.26
C ASP A 141 -15.17 6.01 -4.32
N LYS A 142 -14.20 5.15 -3.98
CA LYS A 142 -12.76 5.42 -4.19
C LYS A 142 -12.31 4.80 -5.51
N PRO A 143 -12.16 5.58 -6.60
CA PRO A 143 -12.04 5.05 -7.97
C PRO A 143 -10.78 4.21 -8.19
N PHE A 144 -9.72 4.47 -7.42
CA PHE A 144 -8.45 3.76 -7.56
C PHE A 144 -8.28 2.58 -6.62
N ILE A 145 -9.25 2.26 -5.77
CA ILE A 145 -9.17 1.11 -4.87
C ILE A 145 -10.07 -0.01 -5.38
N ARG A 146 -9.51 -1.21 -5.52
CA ARG A 146 -10.25 -2.39 -5.95
C ARG A 146 -10.09 -3.50 -4.92
N ILE A 147 -11.21 -3.92 -4.32
CA ILE A 147 -11.22 -5.07 -3.41
C ILE A 147 -11.37 -6.35 -4.24
N CYS A 148 -10.41 -7.26 -4.13
CA CYS A 148 -10.42 -8.52 -4.84
C CYS A 148 -11.57 -9.41 -4.36
N PRO A 149 -12.20 -10.20 -5.27
CA PRO A 149 -13.16 -11.22 -4.87
C PRO A 149 -12.56 -12.25 -3.90
N LYS A 150 -13.41 -12.88 -3.09
CA LYS A 150 -13.00 -13.92 -2.14
C LYS A 150 -12.16 -15.00 -2.81
N GLY A 151 -11.00 -15.32 -2.23
CA GLY A 151 -10.08 -16.34 -2.74
C GLY A 151 -9.21 -15.88 -3.92
N LYS A 152 -9.30 -14.61 -4.32
CA LYS A 152 -8.37 -13.99 -5.28
C LYS A 152 -7.47 -13.01 -4.54
N PHE A 153 -6.25 -12.87 -5.04
CA PHE A 153 -5.25 -11.97 -4.47
C PHE A 153 -4.69 -11.04 -5.56
N PRO A 154 -4.23 -9.84 -5.18
CA PRO A 154 -3.59 -8.91 -6.09
C PRO A 154 -2.37 -9.50 -6.81
N ASP A 155 -2.18 -9.07 -8.05
CA ASP A 155 -0.99 -9.35 -8.86
C ASP A 155 -0.39 -8.02 -9.32
N THR A 156 0.90 -7.83 -9.09
CA THR A 156 1.62 -6.62 -9.53
C THR A 156 1.54 -6.37 -11.04
N LEU A 157 1.36 -7.42 -11.85
CA LEU A 157 1.18 -7.29 -13.28
C LEU A 157 -0.13 -6.60 -13.65
N HIS A 158 -1.22 -6.84 -12.89
CA HIS A 158 -2.55 -6.27 -13.17
C HIS A 158 -2.68 -4.78 -12.82
N VAL A 159 -1.75 -4.26 -12.00
CA VAL A 159 -1.70 -2.85 -11.61
C VAL A 159 -0.56 -2.08 -12.28
N ARG A 160 0.31 -2.78 -13.03
CA ARG A 160 1.47 -2.19 -13.71
C ARG A 160 1.05 -1.06 -14.63
N GLY A 161 1.69 0.10 -14.47
CA GLY A 161 1.39 1.31 -15.23
C GLY A 161 0.15 2.07 -14.74
N THR A 162 -0.65 1.54 -13.83
CA THR A 162 -1.93 2.15 -13.44
C THR A 162 -1.85 2.88 -12.10
N ASN A 163 -2.83 3.74 -11.82
CA ASN A 163 -2.99 4.35 -10.50
C ASN A 163 -3.82 3.47 -9.53
N TYR A 164 -4.14 2.23 -9.88
CA TYR A 164 -4.92 1.36 -9.00
C TYR A 164 -4.10 0.80 -7.83
N CYS A 165 -4.78 0.59 -6.71
CA CYS A 165 -4.38 -0.29 -5.63
C CYS A 165 -5.40 -1.42 -5.49
N ASP A 166 -4.92 -2.64 -5.69
CA ASP A 166 -5.71 -3.85 -5.51
C ASP A 166 -5.49 -4.39 -4.10
N ILE A 167 -6.56 -4.75 -3.40
CA ILE A 167 -6.53 -5.26 -2.02
C ILE A 167 -7.28 -6.58 -1.96
N GLY A 168 -6.63 -7.65 -1.55
CA GLY A 168 -7.24 -8.94 -1.23
C GLY A 168 -6.90 -9.37 0.20
N PHE A 169 -7.66 -10.30 0.75
CA PHE A 169 -7.38 -10.80 2.10
C PHE A 169 -7.92 -12.21 2.35
N THR A 170 -7.38 -12.85 3.37
CA THR A 170 -7.90 -14.11 3.92
C THR A 170 -7.70 -14.17 5.43
N LEU A 171 -8.42 -15.07 6.09
CA LEU A 171 -8.24 -15.37 7.51
C LEU A 171 -7.61 -16.74 7.67
N ASP A 172 -6.48 -16.79 8.37
CA ASP A 172 -5.88 -18.02 8.88
C ASP A 172 -6.45 -18.28 10.27
N LEU A 173 -7.65 -18.86 10.31
CA LEU A 173 -8.42 -19.06 11.55
C LEU A 173 -7.70 -19.94 12.59
N PRO A 174 -7.00 -21.05 12.22
CA PRO A 174 -6.21 -21.82 13.18
C PRO A 174 -5.17 -20.99 13.93
N ASN A 175 -4.56 -20.01 13.26
CA ASN A 175 -3.59 -19.08 13.85
C ASN A 175 -4.21 -17.73 14.27
N GLN A 176 -5.54 -17.58 14.17
CA GLN A 176 -6.30 -16.36 14.43
C GLN A 176 -5.71 -15.11 13.76
N ARG A 177 -5.32 -15.22 12.49
CA ARG A 177 -4.56 -14.19 11.79
C ARG A 177 -5.27 -13.67 10.56
N LEU A 178 -5.31 -12.35 10.43
CA LEU A 178 -5.64 -11.66 9.19
C LEU A 178 -4.39 -11.62 8.30
N ILE A 179 -4.57 -11.98 7.04
CA ILE A 179 -3.58 -11.80 5.99
C ILE A 179 -4.16 -10.86 4.94
N LEU A 180 -3.69 -9.62 4.91
CA LEU A 180 -3.99 -8.65 3.85
C LEU A 180 -2.90 -8.74 2.78
N VAL A 181 -3.29 -8.59 1.52
CA VAL A 181 -2.38 -8.46 0.39
C VAL A 181 -2.80 -7.24 -0.40
N SER A 182 -1.86 -6.36 -0.72
CA SER A 182 -2.08 -5.24 -1.63
C SER A 182 -1.07 -5.21 -2.75
N ALA A 183 -1.47 -4.71 -3.92
CA ALA A 183 -0.55 -4.44 -5.01
C ALA A 183 -0.77 -3.05 -5.61
N ILE A 184 0.34 -2.40 -5.99
CA ILE A 184 0.37 -1.12 -6.71
C ILE A 184 1.50 -1.12 -7.74
N ASP A 185 1.45 -0.22 -8.74
CA ASP A 185 2.67 0.22 -9.42
C ASP A 185 3.42 1.22 -8.54
N ASN A 186 4.65 0.89 -8.17
CA ASN A 186 5.48 1.67 -7.25
C ASN A 186 5.87 3.07 -7.78
N LEU A 187 5.82 3.29 -9.10
CA LEU A 187 6.11 4.58 -9.73
C LEU A 187 4.85 5.39 -10.04
N VAL A 188 3.67 4.74 -10.09
CA VAL A 188 2.39 5.40 -10.37
C VAL A 188 1.64 5.63 -9.05
N LYS A 189 0.79 4.70 -8.60
CA LYS A 189 0.07 4.87 -7.33
C LYS A 189 1.02 5.00 -6.13
N GLY A 190 2.18 4.35 -6.18
CA GLY A 190 3.21 4.49 -5.14
C GLY A 190 4.03 5.77 -5.21
N ALA A 191 3.87 6.62 -6.23
CA ALA A 191 4.62 7.86 -6.37
C ALA A 191 3.86 8.90 -7.22
N ALA A 192 4.16 8.99 -8.52
CA ALA A 192 3.75 10.12 -9.37
C ALA A 192 2.25 10.16 -9.66
N GLY A 193 1.60 9.00 -9.80
CA GLY A 193 0.15 8.92 -9.99
C GLY A 193 -0.62 9.47 -8.79
N GLN A 194 -0.19 9.13 -7.57
CA GLN A 194 -0.77 9.71 -6.35
C GLN A 194 -0.46 11.20 -6.21
N ALA A 195 0.71 11.66 -6.64
CA ALA A 195 1.02 13.09 -6.68
C ALA A 195 0.09 13.85 -7.64
N VAL A 196 -0.20 13.29 -8.81
CA VAL A 196 -1.17 13.85 -9.77
C VAL A 196 -2.59 13.78 -9.23
N GLN A 197 -2.98 12.70 -8.53
CA GLN A 197 -4.29 12.59 -7.87
C GLN A 197 -4.45 13.69 -6.80
N ASN A 198 -3.43 13.89 -5.96
CA ASN A 198 -3.39 14.97 -4.96
C ASN A 198 -3.50 16.35 -5.63
N MET A 199 -2.75 16.59 -6.71
CA MET A 199 -2.84 17.83 -7.49
C MET A 199 -4.26 18.03 -8.03
N ASN A 200 -4.89 17.01 -8.62
CA ASN A 200 -6.26 17.12 -9.12
C ASN A 200 -7.22 17.58 -8.00
N ILE A 201 -7.12 16.97 -6.81
CA ILE A 201 -7.94 17.33 -5.66
C ILE A 201 -7.68 18.77 -5.19
N MET A 202 -6.41 19.18 -5.06
CA MET A 202 -6.03 20.55 -4.67
C MET A 202 -6.63 21.61 -5.62
N PHE A 203 -6.65 21.33 -6.92
CA PHE A 203 -7.14 22.26 -7.95
C PHE A 203 -8.64 22.09 -8.27
N GLY A 204 -9.37 21.28 -7.50
CA GLY A 204 -10.81 21.05 -7.71
C GLY A 204 -11.14 20.36 -9.04
N LEU A 205 -10.20 19.62 -9.61
CA LEU A 205 -10.40 18.79 -10.78
C LEU A 205 -10.98 17.42 -10.37
N ASP A 206 -11.55 16.69 -11.34
CA ASP A 206 -11.86 15.27 -11.16
C ASP A 206 -10.59 14.51 -10.75
N GLU A 207 -10.62 13.80 -9.62
CA GLU A 207 -9.44 13.12 -9.08
C GLU A 207 -8.86 12.07 -10.04
N THR A 208 -9.67 11.55 -10.96
CA THR A 208 -9.26 10.54 -11.95
C THR A 208 -8.62 11.13 -13.21
N LYS A 209 -8.62 12.46 -13.35
CA LYS A 209 -8.19 13.14 -14.56
C LYS A 209 -6.72 12.84 -14.89
N GLY A 210 -6.49 12.26 -16.07
CA GLY A 210 -5.16 11.86 -16.54
C GLY A 210 -4.62 10.56 -15.93
N LEU A 211 -5.42 9.82 -15.16
CA LEU A 211 -4.98 8.64 -14.41
C LEU A 211 -5.71 7.34 -14.79
N MET A 212 -6.80 7.41 -15.56
CA MET A 212 -7.59 6.23 -15.97
C MET A 212 -6.93 5.39 -17.06
N ASN A 213 -6.20 6.04 -17.99
CA ASN A 213 -5.60 5.39 -19.15
C ASN A 213 -4.10 5.66 -19.15
N VAL A 214 -3.32 4.67 -18.72
CA VAL A 214 -1.88 4.68 -18.99
C VAL A 214 -1.63 3.61 -20.04
N PRO A 215 -1.30 3.98 -21.28
CA PRO A 215 -0.82 3.03 -22.27
C PRO A 215 0.48 2.44 -21.73
N PHE A 216 0.39 1.23 -21.19
CA PHE A 216 1.57 0.47 -20.81
C PHE A 216 1.81 -0.54 -21.94
N PRO A 217 2.88 -0.38 -22.75
CA PRO A 217 3.23 -1.42 -23.70
C PRO A 217 3.58 -2.68 -22.91
N VAL A 218 2.75 -3.71 -23.05
CA VAL A 218 2.98 -5.04 -22.51
C VAL A 218 4.17 -5.66 -23.22
#